data_AF-A0A1V3GD03-F1
#
_entry.id   AF-A0A1V3GD03-F1
#
_cell.length_a   1.000
_cell.length_b   1.000
_cell.length_c   1.000
_cell.angle_alpha   90.00
_cell.angle_beta   90.00
_cell.angle_gamma   90.00
#
_symmetry.space_group_name_H-M   'P 1'
#
loop_
_entity.id
_entity.type
_entity.pdbx_description
1 polymer ?
#
loop_
_entity_poly.entity_id
_entity_poly.type
_entity_poly.pdbx_seq_one_letter_code
_entity_poly.pdbx_strand_id
1 'polypeptide(L)'
;MRLPEHFDSNEWFILVICLFLIVLTAVLKRRMYYSQITVIFTLNFFLGASLDYILAGPPHDFYDIMDVPEFEVFDLIIYLFIYPFSGYLLLYLLDLWKLKRFLVIFYVFFSSFMTTGLEWLANKFNVYEHNEWTYYHSFIAYFLIYCVNACAFYWIKKARRTISEQMLEE
;
A
#
# COMPACT_ATOMS: atom_id res chain seq x y z
N MET A 1 17.54 -7.42 13.26
CA MET A 1 17.44 -6.95 11.86
C MET A 1 18.75 -7.25 11.19
N ARG A 2 18.71 -8.08 10.15
CA ARG A 2 19.86 -8.40 9.32
C ARG A 2 20.03 -7.27 8.29
N LEU A 3 21.28 -6.92 8.01
CA LEU A 3 21.62 -6.07 6.86
C LEU A 3 21.75 -6.97 5.63
N PRO A 4 21.43 -6.48 4.42
CA PRO A 4 21.57 -7.28 3.22
C PRO A 4 23.02 -7.75 3.07
N GLU A 5 23.22 -9.01 2.70
CA GLU A 5 24.56 -9.58 2.50
C GLU A 5 25.25 -8.96 1.28
N HIS A 6 24.47 -8.69 0.24
CA HIS A 6 24.87 -7.99 -0.97
C HIS A 6 23.90 -6.86 -1.28
N PHE A 7 24.42 -5.73 -1.73
CA PHE A 7 23.60 -4.60 -2.17
C PHE A 7 23.46 -4.68 -3.69
N ASP A 8 22.34 -5.24 -4.11
CA ASP A 8 22.04 -5.64 -5.47
C ASP A 8 20.90 -4.77 -6.05
N SER A 9 20.30 -5.25 -7.14
CA SER A 9 19.35 -4.47 -7.95
C SER A 9 18.00 -4.28 -7.26
N ASN A 10 17.60 -5.22 -6.41
CA ASN A 10 16.41 -5.19 -5.55
C ASN A 10 16.48 -4.02 -4.54
N GLU A 11 17.58 -3.83 -3.79
CA GLU A 11 17.70 -2.74 -2.82
C GLU A 11 17.70 -1.38 -3.51
N TRP A 12 18.42 -1.24 -4.63
CA TRP A 12 18.37 -0.02 -5.43
C TRP A 12 16.95 0.29 -5.91
N PHE A 13 16.23 -0.73 -6.40
CA PHE A 13 14.85 -0.56 -6.84
C PHE A 13 13.95 -0.07 -5.69
N ILE A 14 14.03 -0.70 -4.51
CA ILE A 14 13.26 -0.31 -3.32
C ILE A 14 13.55 1.14 -2.92
N LEU A 15 14.82 1.55 -2.88
CA LEU A 15 15.19 2.93 -2.55
C LEU A 15 14.67 3.94 -3.57
N VAL A 16 14.76 3.63 -4.87
CA VAL A 16 14.27 4.50 -5.93
C VAL A 16 12.76 4.67 -5.84
N ILE A 17 12.01 3.58 -5.64
CA ILE A 17 10.56 3.63 -5.48
C ILE A 17 10.17 4.37 -4.20
N CYS A 18 10.85 4.10 -3.09
CA CYS A 18 10.63 4.79 -1.83
C CYS A 18 10.84 6.30 -1.98
N LEU A 19 11.97 6.71 -2.55
CA LEU A 19 12.27 8.12 -2.79
C LEU A 19 11.25 8.76 -3.73
N PHE A 20 10.88 8.07 -4.81
CA PHE A 20 9.85 8.53 -5.74
C PHE A 20 8.52 8.78 -5.05
N LEU A 21 8.04 7.85 -4.22
CA LEU A 21 6.78 7.97 -3.48
C LEU A 21 6.81 9.13 -2.47
N ILE A 22 7.94 9.31 -1.77
CA ILE A 22 8.12 10.42 -0.81
C ILE A 22 8.10 11.76 -1.55
N VAL A 23 8.90 11.89 -2.61
CA VAL A 23 8.98 13.13 -3.41
C VAL A 23 7.63 13.46 -4.03
N LEU A 24 6.97 12.47 -4.65
CA LEU A 24 5.65 12.64 -5.24
C LEU A 24 4.65 13.13 -4.19
N THR A 25 4.62 12.50 -3.01
CA THR A 25 3.73 12.89 -1.92
C THR A 25 4.05 14.28 -1.37
N ALA A 26 5.32 14.67 -1.30
CA ALA A 26 5.75 15.98 -0.81
C ALA A 26 5.39 17.13 -1.76
N VAL A 27 5.41 16.88 -3.08
CA VAL A 27 5.04 17.87 -4.11
C VAL A 27 3.52 18.06 -4.20
N LEU A 28 2.74 17.03 -3.85
CA LEU A 28 1.28 17.11 -3.87
C LEU A 28 0.75 18.06 -2.78
N LYS A 29 -0.20 18.91 -3.16
CA LYS A 29 -0.87 19.82 -2.21
C LYS A 29 -1.60 18.99 -1.16
N ARG A 30 -1.31 19.19 0.13
CA ARG A 30 -1.99 18.49 1.23
C ARG A 30 -3.51 18.68 1.17
N ARG A 31 -4.25 17.58 1.02
CA ARG A 31 -5.74 17.55 1.02
C ARG A 31 -6.35 16.87 2.24
N MET A 32 -5.57 16.04 2.92
CA MET A 32 -6.00 15.28 4.09
C MET A 32 -5.40 15.87 5.36
N TYR A 33 -6.09 15.66 6.48
CA TYR A 33 -5.63 16.13 7.78
C TYR A 33 -4.69 15.10 8.39
N TYR A 34 -3.79 15.55 9.27
CA TYR A 34 -2.78 14.68 9.88
C TYR A 34 -3.38 13.43 10.54
N SER A 35 -4.51 13.56 11.24
CA SER A 35 -5.19 12.39 11.81
C SER A 35 -5.64 11.36 10.77
N GLN A 36 -6.13 11.82 9.61
CA GLN A 36 -6.52 10.93 8.51
C GLN A 36 -5.30 10.25 7.90
N ILE A 37 -4.22 11.02 7.71
CA ILE A 37 -2.94 10.50 7.20
C ILE A 37 -2.40 9.42 8.14
N THR A 38 -2.38 9.67 9.46
CA THR A 38 -1.93 8.69 10.46
C THR A 38 -2.74 7.40 10.38
N VAL A 39 -4.08 7.48 10.34
CA VAL A 39 -4.93 6.29 10.23
C VAL A 39 -4.64 5.52 8.93
N ILE A 40 -4.51 6.22 7.80
CA ILE A 40 -4.21 5.60 6.51
C ILE A 40 -2.84 4.92 6.53
N PHE A 41 -1.83 5.58 7.09
CA PHE A 41 -0.47 5.05 7.16
C PHE A 41 -0.43 3.80 8.03
N THR A 42 -1.00 3.88 9.24
CA THR A 42 -1.09 2.74 10.15
C THR A 42 -1.88 1.58 9.53
N LEU A 43 -3.00 1.87 8.87
CA LEU A 43 -3.80 0.84 8.20
C LEU A 43 -3.00 0.10 7.13
N ASN A 44 -2.29 0.82 6.24
CA ASN A 44 -1.55 0.19 5.16
C ASN A 44 -0.30 -0.54 5.64
N PHE A 45 0.35 -0.06 6.71
CA PHE A 45 1.38 -0.81 7.40
C PHE A 45 0.85 -2.17 7.89
N PHE A 46 -0.27 -2.17 8.63
CA PHE A 46 -0.85 -3.40 9.15
C PHE A 46 -1.37 -4.32 8.05
N LEU A 47 -2.05 -3.79 7.02
CA LEU A 47 -2.57 -4.60 5.94
C LEU A 47 -1.45 -5.30 5.16
N GLY A 48 -0.38 -4.57 4.83
CA GLY A 48 0.79 -5.14 4.16
C GLY A 48 1.46 -6.20 5.01
N ALA A 49 1.86 -5.87 6.23
CA ALA A 49 2.53 -6.81 7.14
C ALA A 49 1.67 -8.06 7.45
N SER A 50 0.35 -7.90 7.58
CA SER A 50 -0.53 -9.05 7.86
C SER A 50 -0.70 -9.94 6.64
N LEU A 51 -0.86 -9.36 5.44
CA LEU A 51 -0.98 -10.15 4.22
C LEU A 51 0.30 -10.96 4.00
N ASP A 52 1.43 -10.28 4.12
CA ASP A 52 2.76 -10.85 3.94
C ASP A 52 3.02 -11.99 4.94
N TYR A 53 2.64 -11.81 6.21
CA TYR A 53 2.71 -12.87 7.22
C TYR A 53 1.77 -14.06 6.91
N ILE A 54 0.60 -13.81 6.32
CA ILE A 54 -0.34 -14.88 5.94
C ILE A 54 0.17 -15.68 4.73
N LEU A 55 0.91 -15.02 3.82
CA LEU A 55 1.35 -15.61 2.55
C LEU A 55 2.73 -16.28 2.62
N ALA A 56 3.65 -15.72 3.41
CA ALA A 56 4.99 -16.26 3.64
C ALA A 56 5.07 -17.16 4.89
N GLY A 57 4.00 -17.22 5.71
CA GLY A 57 3.97 -17.97 6.95
C GLY A 57 3.65 -19.47 6.75
N PRO A 58 4.28 -20.41 7.50
CA PRO A 58 3.94 -21.83 7.42
C PRO A 58 2.47 -22.09 7.80
N PRO A 59 1.80 -23.10 7.20
CA PRO A 59 2.35 -24.19 6.41
C PRO A 59 2.42 -23.96 4.89
N HIS A 60 1.97 -22.80 4.40
CA HIS A 60 1.93 -22.51 2.97
C HIS A 60 2.85 -21.33 2.66
N ASP A 61 4.03 -21.64 2.15
CA ASP A 61 5.00 -20.68 1.61
C ASP A 61 4.60 -20.37 0.16
N PHE A 62 3.66 -19.44 0.01
CA PHE A 62 3.17 -19.06 -1.30
C PHE A 62 4.14 -18.12 -2.02
N TYR A 63 4.90 -17.32 -1.25
CA TYR A 63 5.65 -16.19 -1.76
C TYR A 63 6.62 -15.63 -0.69
N ASP A 64 7.89 -15.41 -1.07
CA ASP A 64 8.93 -14.84 -0.20
C ASP A 64 9.20 -13.37 -0.53
N ILE A 65 9.17 -12.50 0.46
CA ILE A 65 9.50 -11.07 0.30
C ILE A 65 11.00 -10.93 0.46
N MET A 66 11.69 -10.43 -0.59
CA MET A 66 13.15 -10.35 -0.70
C MET A 66 13.87 -11.70 -0.90
N ASP A 67 15.15 -11.63 -1.28
CA ASP A 67 15.99 -12.78 -1.65
C ASP A 67 16.32 -13.73 -0.50
N VAL A 68 16.03 -13.35 0.75
CA VAL A 68 16.28 -14.17 1.95
C VAL A 68 14.97 -14.26 2.75
N PRO A 69 14.55 -15.46 3.21
CA PRO A 69 13.33 -15.63 4.02
C PRO A 69 13.37 -14.95 5.40
N GLU A 70 14.53 -14.40 5.77
CA GLU A 70 14.73 -13.73 7.05
C GLU A 70 14.46 -12.24 6.91
N PHE A 71 13.75 -11.68 7.89
CA PHE A 71 13.42 -10.25 7.91
C PHE A 71 14.67 -9.34 7.89
N GLU A 72 14.80 -8.57 6.80
CA GLU A 72 15.84 -7.60 6.54
C GLU A 72 15.39 -6.15 6.80
N VAL A 73 16.34 -5.21 6.81
CA VAL A 73 16.02 -3.77 6.96
C VAL A 73 15.17 -3.25 5.79
N PHE A 74 15.34 -3.80 4.59
CA PHE A 74 14.61 -3.38 3.39
C PHE A 74 13.13 -3.73 3.44
N ASP A 75 12.76 -4.81 4.13
CA ASP A 75 11.36 -5.14 4.42
C ASP A 75 10.71 -4.03 5.25
N LEU A 76 11.41 -3.55 6.28
CA LEU A 76 10.91 -2.43 7.08
C LEU A 76 10.75 -1.14 6.25
N ILE A 77 11.60 -0.91 5.25
CA ILE A 77 11.43 0.22 4.33
C ILE A 77 10.16 0.04 3.50
N ILE A 78 9.89 -1.17 3.00
CA ILE A 78 8.67 -1.48 2.26
C ILE A 78 7.44 -1.23 3.15
N TYR A 79 7.43 -1.79 4.36
CA TYR A 79 6.30 -1.68 5.29
C TYR A 79 6.05 -0.26 5.80
N LEU A 80 7.10 0.51 6.11
CA LEU A 80 6.94 1.85 6.69
C LEU A 80 6.79 2.96 5.65
N PHE A 81 7.34 2.78 4.45
CA PHE A 81 7.34 3.81 3.42
C PHE A 81 6.55 3.39 2.19
N ILE A 82 6.91 2.29 1.53
CA ILE A 82 6.28 1.97 0.25
C ILE A 82 4.77 1.71 0.40
N TYR A 83 4.36 0.83 1.31
CA TYR A 83 2.93 0.53 1.49
C TYR A 83 2.11 1.74 2.00
N PRO A 84 2.54 2.48 3.04
CA PRO A 84 1.79 3.62 3.55
C PRO A 84 1.68 4.77 2.55
N PHE A 85 2.76 5.10 1.83
CA PHE A 85 2.73 6.17 0.84
C PHE A 85 1.92 5.77 -0.40
N SER A 86 1.99 4.50 -0.83
CA SER A 86 1.15 3.99 -1.93
C SER A 86 -0.34 4.04 -1.59
N GLY A 87 -0.71 3.57 -0.39
CA GLY A 87 -2.09 3.67 0.10
C GLY A 87 -2.58 5.11 0.24
N TYR A 88 -1.71 6.01 0.70
CA TYR A 88 -2.01 7.44 0.74
C TYR A 88 -2.26 8.02 -0.66
N LEU A 89 -1.40 7.76 -1.64
CA LEU A 89 -1.55 8.24 -3.01
C LEU A 89 -2.83 7.73 -3.65
N LEU A 90 -3.17 6.45 -3.42
CA LEU A 90 -4.41 5.86 -3.91
C LEU A 90 -5.63 6.60 -3.35
N LEU A 91 -5.65 6.93 -2.06
CA LEU A 91 -6.75 7.68 -1.46
C LEU A 91 -6.72 9.17 -1.83
N TYR A 92 -5.52 9.71 -2.07
CA TYR A 92 -5.34 11.08 -2.55
C TYR A 92 -5.99 11.28 -3.92
N LEU A 93 -5.73 10.37 -4.87
CA LEU A 93 -6.35 10.40 -6.20
C LEU A 93 -7.87 10.20 -6.13
N LEU A 94 -8.33 9.31 -5.24
CA LEU A 94 -9.75 9.12 -4.97
C LEU A 94 -10.43 10.42 -4.50
N ASP A 95 -9.80 11.17 -3.58
CA ASP A 95 -10.31 12.48 -3.15
C ASP A 95 -10.14 13.57 -4.22
N LEU A 96 -9.04 13.56 -4.97
CA LEU A 96 -8.74 14.50 -6.05
C LEU A 96 -9.83 14.50 -7.10
N TRP A 97 -10.20 13.32 -7.59
CA TRP A 97 -11.22 13.11 -8.61
C TRP A 97 -12.64 13.09 -8.04
N LYS A 98 -12.80 13.18 -6.72
CA LYS A 98 -14.09 13.20 -6.02
C LYS A 98 -15.00 12.04 -6.46
N LEU A 99 -14.41 10.88 -6.70
CA LEU A 99 -15.15 9.71 -7.20
C LEU A 99 -16.23 9.29 -6.20
N LYS A 100 -17.35 8.78 -6.71
CA LYS A 100 -18.51 8.35 -5.92
C LYS A 100 -19.14 7.10 -6.51
N ARG A 101 -19.73 6.27 -5.65
CA ARG A 101 -20.55 5.11 -6.03
C ARG A 101 -19.76 4.15 -6.93
N PHE A 102 -20.34 3.74 -8.06
CA PHE A 102 -19.75 2.78 -9.00
C PHE A 102 -18.38 3.19 -9.54
N LEU A 103 -18.09 4.49 -9.68
CA LEU A 103 -16.77 4.95 -10.14
C LEU A 103 -15.64 4.55 -9.18
N VAL A 104 -15.93 4.37 -7.89
CA VAL A 104 -14.97 3.89 -6.90
C VAL A 104 -14.57 2.45 -7.21
N ILE A 105 -15.54 1.60 -7.60
CA ILE A 105 -15.29 0.19 -7.91
C ILE A 105 -14.38 0.08 -9.13
N PHE A 106 -14.67 0.83 -10.20
CA PHE A 106 -13.82 0.88 -11.39
C PHE A 106 -12.41 1.40 -11.07
N TYR A 107 -12.32 2.44 -10.23
CA TYR A 107 -11.05 2.98 -9.80
C TYR A 107 -10.22 1.97 -9.00
N VAL A 108 -10.85 1.27 -8.04
CA VAL A 108 -10.19 0.24 -7.24
C VAL A 108 -9.74 -0.92 -8.14
N PHE A 109 -10.60 -1.38 -9.05
CA PHE A 109 -10.26 -2.43 -10.01
C PHE A 109 -9.06 -2.05 -10.87
N PHE A 110 -9.08 -0.85 -11.46
CA PHE A 110 -7.99 -0.34 -12.29
C PHE A 110 -6.70 -0.16 -11.49
N SER A 111 -6.79 0.38 -10.27
CA SER A 111 -5.63 0.56 -9.40
C SER A 111 -5.01 -0.78 -9.00
N SER A 112 -5.83 -1.80 -8.75
CA SER A 112 -5.37 -3.16 -8.44
C SER A 112 -4.61 -3.74 -9.63
N PHE A 113 -5.14 -3.58 -10.84
CA PHE A 113 -4.49 -4.02 -12.06
C PHE A 113 -3.14 -3.33 -12.29
N MET A 114 -3.09 -2.01 -12.10
CA MET A 114 -1.84 -1.24 -12.19
C MET A 114 -0.81 -1.72 -11.17
N THR A 115 -1.24 -2.06 -9.95
CA THR A 115 -0.35 -2.50 -8.86
C THR A 115 0.19 -3.89 -9.10
N THR A 116 -0.62 -4.82 -9.60
CA THR A 116 -0.14 -6.12 -10.10
C THR A 116 0.87 -5.96 -11.23
N GLY A 117 0.69 -4.97 -12.11
CA GLY A 117 1.67 -4.63 -13.14
C GLY A 117 3.00 -4.11 -12.57
N LEU A 118 2.94 -3.31 -11.51
CA LEU A 118 4.14 -2.83 -10.80
C LEU A 118 4.86 -3.95 -10.06
N GLU A 119 4.13 -4.90 -9.46
CA GLU A 119 4.71 -6.10 -8.86
C GLU A 119 5.41 -6.96 -9.91
N TRP A 120 4.79 -7.17 -11.07
CA TRP A 120 5.45 -7.87 -12.19
C TRP A 120 6.75 -7.17 -12.62
N LEU A 121 6.77 -5.83 -12.62
CA LEU A 121 7.99 -5.07 -12.89
C LEU A 121 9.03 -5.27 -11.77
N ALA A 122 8.62 -5.26 -10.50
CA ALA A 122 9.50 -5.46 -9.36
C ALA A 122 10.10 -6.88 -9.31
N ASN A 123 9.34 -7.90 -9.73
CA ASN A 123 9.83 -9.27 -9.89
C ASN A 123 10.99 -9.34 -10.90
N LYS A 124 11.01 -8.49 -11.94
CA LYS A 124 12.18 -8.39 -12.86
C LYS A 124 13.47 -7.92 -12.19
N PHE A 125 13.38 -7.30 -11.02
CA PHE A 125 14.51 -6.87 -10.21
C PHE A 125 14.78 -7.82 -9.03
N ASN A 126 14.17 -9.01 -9.03
CA ASN A 126 14.26 -10.01 -7.94
C ASN A 126 13.82 -9.47 -6.57
N VAL A 127 13.00 -8.42 -6.53
CA VAL A 127 12.38 -7.98 -5.27
C VAL A 127 11.38 -9.03 -4.79
N TYR A 128 10.78 -9.75 -5.74
CA TYR A 128 9.75 -10.72 -5.47
C TYR A 128 10.03 -12.12 -6.06
N GLU A 129 10.20 -13.15 -5.21
CA GLU A 129 10.33 -14.56 -5.63
C GLU A 129 9.02 -15.33 -5.42
N HIS A 130 8.39 -15.71 -6.53
CA HIS A 130 7.08 -16.36 -6.52
C HIS A 130 7.24 -17.88 -6.56
N ASN A 131 6.87 -18.55 -5.47
CA ASN A 131 6.85 -20.02 -5.38
C ASN A 131 5.59 -20.60 -6.07
N GLU A 132 4.43 -20.50 -5.43
CA GLU A 132 3.15 -20.95 -5.98
C GLU A 132 2.16 -19.80 -6.25
N TRP A 133 2.55 -18.57 -5.86
CA TRP A 133 1.71 -17.39 -5.97
C TRP A 133 1.69 -16.81 -7.39
N THR A 134 0.52 -16.82 -8.03
CA THR A 134 0.33 -16.20 -9.35
C THR A 134 -0.09 -14.73 -9.25
N TYR A 135 0.19 -13.94 -10.29
CA TYR A 135 -0.27 -12.55 -10.41
C TYR A 135 -1.79 -12.38 -10.29
N TYR A 136 -2.58 -13.43 -10.57
CA TYR A 136 -4.02 -13.41 -10.35
C TYR A 136 -4.37 -13.35 -8.85
N HIS A 137 -3.62 -14.05 -7.99
CA HIS A 137 -3.77 -13.96 -6.56
C HIS A 137 -3.37 -12.57 -6.05
N SER A 138 -2.26 -12.01 -6.55
CA SER A 138 -1.86 -10.63 -6.22
C SER A 138 -2.94 -9.62 -6.58
N PHE A 139 -3.54 -9.75 -7.76
CA PHE A 139 -4.64 -8.89 -8.19
C PHE A 139 -5.82 -8.95 -7.22
N ILE A 140 -6.23 -10.15 -6.78
CA ILE A 140 -7.31 -10.31 -5.80
C ILE A 140 -6.92 -9.67 -4.46
N ALA A 141 -5.70 -9.89 -3.99
CA ALA A 141 -5.21 -9.33 -2.73
C ALA A 141 -5.23 -7.79 -2.75
N TYR A 142 -4.66 -7.16 -3.79
CA TYR A 142 -4.70 -5.70 -3.93
C TYR A 142 -6.12 -5.18 -4.05
N PHE A 143 -6.99 -5.87 -4.78
CA PHE A 143 -8.39 -5.48 -4.91
C PHE A 143 -9.09 -5.43 -3.54
N LEU A 144 -8.89 -6.44 -2.69
CA LEU A 144 -9.43 -6.48 -1.34
C LEU A 144 -8.83 -5.37 -0.47
N ILE A 145 -7.51 -5.17 -0.48
CA ILE A 145 -6.82 -4.11 0.27
C ILE A 145 -7.35 -2.73 -0.13
N TYR A 146 -7.56 -2.49 -1.42
CA TYR A 146 -8.05 -1.22 -1.94
C TYR A 146 -9.53 -1.01 -1.65
N CYS A 147 -10.34 -2.07 -1.60
CA CYS A 147 -11.70 -1.99 -1.09
C CYS A 147 -11.70 -1.58 0.40
N VAL A 148 -10.87 -2.19 1.24
CA VAL A 148 -10.74 -1.83 2.67
C VAL A 148 -10.31 -0.37 2.83
N ASN A 149 -9.29 0.05 2.08
CA ASN A 149 -8.82 1.44 2.08
C ASN A 149 -9.92 2.43 1.66
N ALA A 150 -10.64 2.15 0.57
CA ALA A 150 -11.73 3.01 0.11
C ALA A 150 -12.86 3.10 1.16
N CYS A 151 -13.25 1.97 1.77
CA CYS A 151 -14.22 1.92 2.85
C CYS A 151 -13.78 2.76 4.06
N ALA A 152 -12.53 2.57 4.53
CA ALA A 152 -11.96 3.35 5.62
C ALA A 152 -11.97 4.86 5.31
N PHE A 153 -11.57 5.24 4.10
CA PHE A 153 -11.56 6.63 3.67
C PHE A 153 -12.94 7.29 3.71
N TYR A 154 -13.97 6.65 3.16
CA TYR A 154 -15.33 7.18 3.21
C TYR A 154 -15.91 7.19 4.63
N TRP A 155 -15.58 6.20 5.44
CA TRP A 155 -15.99 6.16 6.85
C TRP A 155 -15.39 7.32 7.64
N ILE A 156 -14.09 7.57 7.52
CA ILE A 156 -13.40 8.72 8.15
C ILE A 156 -14.00 10.05 7.69
N LYS A 157 -14.26 10.19 6.39
CA LYS A 157 -14.84 11.41 5.81
C LYS A 157 -16.26 11.66 6.33
N LYS A 158 -17.05 10.60 6.51
CA LYS A 158 -18.41 10.67 7.09
C LYS A 158 -18.36 11.05 8.57
N ALA A 159 -17.58 10.33 9.38
CA ALA A 159 -17.46 10.56 10.83
C ALA A 159 -17.09 12.00 11.14
N ARG A 160 -16.18 12.55 10.34
CA ARG A 160 -15.74 13.92 10.50
C ARG A 160 -16.82 14.95 10.17
N ARG A 161 -17.59 14.73 9.11
CA ARG A 161 -18.68 15.64 8.73
C ARG A 161 -19.66 15.77 9.88
N THR A 162 -20.01 14.65 10.53
CA THR A 162 -20.88 14.61 11.71
C THR A 162 -20.31 15.41 12.88
N ILE A 163 -19.02 15.24 13.21
CA ILE A 163 -18.37 16.00 14.30
C ILE A 163 -18.40 17.51 14.00
N SER A 164 -18.13 17.90 12.74
CA SER A 164 -18.16 19.31 12.35
C SER A 164 -19.55 19.93 12.40
N GLU A 165 -20.60 19.14 12.16
CA GLU A 165 -21.99 19.61 12.26
C GLU A 165 -22.38 19.82 13.74
N GLN A 166 -21.99 18.91 14.64
CA GLN A 166 -22.24 19.04 16.08
C GLN A 166 -21.56 20.27 16.71
N MET A 167 -20.31 20.56 16.35
CA MET A 167 -19.57 21.73 16.86
C MET A 167 -20.13 23.09 16.39
N LEU A 168 -20.97 23.11 15.35
CA LEU A 168 -21.62 24.34 14.86
C LEU A 168 -23.00 24.56 15.49
N GLU A 169 -23.56 23.54 16.14
CA GLU A 169 -24.85 23.58 16.83
C GLU A 169 -24.72 23.93 18.33
N GLU A 170 -23.50 23.83 18.91
CA GLU A 170 -23.13 24.26 20.26
C GLU A 170 -22.62 25.71 20.32
#